data_AF-A0A183U701-F1
#
_entry.id   AF-A0A183U701-F1
#
_cell.length_a   1.000
_cell.length_b   1.000
_cell.length_c   1.000
_cell.angle_alpha   90.00
_cell.angle_beta   90.00
_cell.angle_gamma   90.00
#
_symmetry.space_group_name_H-M   'P 1'
#
loop_
_entity.id
_entity.type
_entity.pdbx_description
1 polymer ?
#
loop_
_entity_poly.entity_id
_entity_poly.type
_entity_poly.pdbx_seq_one_letter_code
_entity_poly.pdbx_strand_id
1 'polypeptide(L)'
;MMAQVVHDEKHRKPTTIWVVRHAEREDNVNKAWRRWFYAITHLAKDDSPLSKRGRLQAEECAARFANVHLDHVFSSPYNRCIETAVRIVRSRGMSIKVEPGLSEVTVSGFLLCGEEEEEEGG
;
A
#
# COMPACT_ATOMS: atom_id res chain seq x y z
N MET A 1 1.52 33.29 33.29
CA MET A 1 0.31 32.51 32.94
C MET A 1 0.78 31.14 32.50
N MET A 2 0.57 30.10 33.31
CA MET A 2 0.89 28.73 32.93
C MET A 2 -0.35 28.09 32.31
N ALA A 3 -0.26 27.70 31.04
CA ALA A 3 -1.24 26.79 30.45
C ALA A 3 -0.73 25.36 30.65
N GLN A 4 -1.34 24.61 31.56
CA GLN A 4 -1.15 23.16 31.60
C GLN A 4 -2.12 22.52 30.61
N VAL A 5 -1.58 21.93 29.55
CA VAL A 5 -2.31 20.94 28.74
C VAL A 5 -2.35 19.66 29.57
N VAL A 6 -3.52 19.34 30.12
CA VAL A 6 -3.76 18.06 30.79
C VAL A 6 -4.05 17.04 29.68
N HIS A 7 -3.05 16.28 29.28
CA HIS A 7 -3.28 15.08 28.48
C HIS A 7 -3.88 13.99 29.39
N ASP A 8 -5.15 13.66 29.17
CA ASP A 8 -5.78 12.48 29.76
C ASP A 8 -5.33 11.22 28.99
N GLU A 9 -4.26 10.59 29.46
CA GLU A 9 -3.69 9.37 28.88
C GLU A 9 -4.45 8.09 29.28
N LYS A 10 -5.53 8.15 30.07
CA LYS A 10 -5.99 6.96 30.81
C LYS A 10 -6.97 6.00 30.11
N HIS A 11 -7.47 6.25 28.89
CA HIS A 11 -8.49 5.37 28.29
C HIS A 11 -8.41 5.15 26.78
N ARG A 12 -7.23 5.21 26.17
CA ARG A 12 -7.13 4.90 24.73
C ARG A 12 -7.31 3.40 24.52
N LYS A 13 -8.42 2.98 23.89
CA LYS A 13 -8.63 1.58 23.48
C LYS A 13 -7.40 1.10 22.68
N PRO A 14 -6.91 -0.14 22.90
CA PRO A 14 -5.73 -0.62 22.19
C PRO A 14 -6.00 -0.65 20.68
N THR A 15 -5.15 0.04 19.92
CA THR A 15 -5.19 0.02 18.45
C THR A 15 -4.30 -1.11 17.96
N THR A 16 -4.87 -2.03 17.18
CA THR A 16 -4.09 -3.07 16.50
C THR A 16 -3.86 -2.67 15.04
N ILE A 17 -2.61 -2.64 14.61
CA ILE A 17 -2.23 -2.35 13.23
C ILE A 17 -1.73 -3.64 12.57
N TRP A 18 -2.40 -4.06 11.50
CA TRP A 18 -1.96 -5.17 10.67
C TRP A 18 -1.26 -4.63 9.43
N VAL A 19 -0.06 -5.11 9.15
CA VAL A 19 0.71 -4.73 7.96
C VAL A 19 0.84 -5.95 7.05
N VAL A 20 0.40 -5.81 5.80
CA VAL A 20 0.44 -6.86 4.79
C VAL A 20 1.16 -6.32 3.56
N ARG A 21 2.23 -7.02 3.14
CA ARG A 21 2.91 -6.74 1.87
C ARG A 21 2.06 -7.27 0.71
N HIS A 22 2.10 -6.60 -0.45
CA HIS A 22 1.49 -7.14 -1.67
C HIS A 22 2.04 -8.54 -2.00
N ALA A 23 1.21 -9.36 -2.63
CA ALA A 23 1.62 -10.69 -3.09
C ALA A 23 2.55 -10.62 -4.31
N GLU A 24 3.02 -11.78 -4.79
CA GLU A 24 3.96 -11.89 -5.91
C GLU A 24 3.48 -11.12 -7.16
N ARG A 25 4.37 -10.30 -7.73
CA ARG A 25 4.12 -9.51 -8.93
C ARG A 25 4.29 -10.35 -10.20
N GLU A 26 3.60 -9.97 -11.27
CA GLU A 26 3.71 -10.64 -12.56
C GLU A 26 5.11 -10.50 -13.19
N ASP A 27 5.77 -9.35 -13.05
CA ASP A 27 7.09 -9.10 -13.63
C ASP A 27 8.24 -9.83 -12.90
N ASN A 28 8.01 -10.30 -11.67
CA ASN A 28 8.93 -11.22 -10.98
C ASN A 28 8.95 -12.61 -11.65
N VAL A 29 7.84 -13.01 -12.27
CA VAL A 29 7.70 -14.31 -12.95
C VAL A 29 8.04 -14.16 -14.43
N ASN A 30 7.38 -13.20 -15.10
CA ASN A 30 7.55 -12.92 -16.50
C ASN A 30 8.41 -11.66 -16.70
N LYS A 31 9.72 -11.86 -16.84
CA LYS A 31 10.66 -10.75 -17.09
C LYS A 31 10.37 -9.97 -18.38
N ALA A 32 9.65 -10.56 -19.34
CA ALA A 32 9.25 -9.89 -20.57
C ALA A 32 7.97 -9.04 -20.41
N TRP A 33 7.28 -9.13 -19.27
CA TRP A 33 6.02 -8.42 -19.03
C TRP A 33 6.16 -6.91 -19.28
N ARG A 34 7.22 -6.28 -18.75
CA ARG A 34 7.47 -4.84 -18.94
C ARG A 34 7.60 -4.46 -20.41
N ARG A 35 8.36 -5.24 -21.18
CA ARG A 35 8.56 -5.00 -22.63
C ARG A 35 7.25 -5.18 -23.40
N TRP A 36 6.49 -6.21 -23.09
CA TRP A 36 5.18 -6.46 -23.71
C TRP A 36 4.18 -5.34 -23.38
N PHE A 37 4.12 -4.92 -22.12
CA PHE A 37 3.23 -3.86 -21.66
C PHE A 37 3.54 -2.54 -22.36
N TYR A 38 4.82 -2.18 -22.45
CA TYR A 38 5.25 -1.00 -23.21
C TYR A 38 4.89 -1.10 -24.69
N ALA A 39 5.11 -2.25 -25.34
CA ALA A 39 4.80 -2.42 -26.76
C ALA A 39 3.31 -2.22 -27.09
N ILE A 40 2.40 -2.50 -26.14
CA ILE A 40 0.95 -2.38 -26.34
C ILE A 40 0.43 -1.02 -25.89
N THR A 41 0.92 -0.51 -24.77
CA THR A 41 0.35 0.70 -24.13
C THR A 41 1.16 1.96 -24.39
N HIS A 42 2.42 1.82 -24.83
CA HIS A 42 3.42 2.89 -24.91
C HIS A 42 3.71 3.58 -23.56
N LEU A 43 3.33 2.94 -22.44
CA LEU A 43 3.56 3.44 -21.08
C LEU A 43 4.70 2.67 -20.40
N ALA A 44 5.64 3.40 -19.81
CA ALA A 44 6.71 2.86 -18.97
C ALA A 44 6.28 2.81 -17.49
N LYS A 45 5.17 2.14 -17.19
CA LYS A 45 4.63 2.07 -15.82
C LYS A 45 5.26 0.91 -15.04
N ASP A 46 5.91 1.21 -13.92
CA ASP A 46 6.37 0.20 -12.95
C ASP A 46 5.26 -0.17 -11.95
N ASP A 47 4.20 -0.76 -12.48
CA ASP A 47 3.02 -1.15 -11.70
C ASP A 47 2.39 -2.43 -12.25
N SER A 48 3.20 -3.49 -12.27
CA SER A 48 2.73 -4.81 -12.67
C SER A 48 1.64 -5.31 -11.70
N PRO A 49 0.64 -6.05 -12.22
CA PRO A 49 -0.40 -6.67 -11.39
C PRO A 49 0.17 -7.88 -10.64
N LEU A 50 -0.67 -8.55 -9.84
CA LEU A 50 -0.29 -9.81 -9.22
C LEU A 50 -0.14 -10.94 -10.25
N SER A 51 0.82 -11.83 -10.01
CA SER A 51 0.95 -13.06 -10.78
C SER A 51 -0.23 -14.01 -10.52
N LYS A 52 -0.38 -15.07 -11.33
CA LYS A 52 -1.35 -16.14 -11.02
C LYS A 52 -1.14 -16.73 -9.62
N ARG A 53 0.13 -16.93 -9.22
CA ARG A 53 0.49 -17.40 -7.88
C ARG A 53 0.27 -16.32 -6.82
N GLY A 54 0.61 -15.07 -7.11
CA GLY A 54 0.36 -13.94 -6.21
C GLY A 54 -1.12 -13.77 -5.85
N ARG A 55 -2.00 -14.03 -6.82
CA ARG A 55 -3.45 -14.05 -6.55
C ARG A 55 -3.84 -15.15 -5.55
N LEU A 56 -3.27 -16.35 -5.64
CA LEU A 56 -3.52 -17.43 -4.66
C LEU A 56 -3.00 -17.06 -3.26
N GLN A 57 -1.82 -16.45 -3.16
CA GLN A 57 -1.28 -15.97 -1.88
C GLN A 57 -2.21 -14.93 -1.23
N ALA A 58 -2.80 -14.04 -2.02
CA ALA A 58 -3.77 -13.07 -1.52
C ALA A 58 -5.06 -13.75 -1.03
N GLU A 59 -5.51 -14.83 -1.66
CA GLU A 59 -6.65 -15.64 -1.18
C GLU A 59 -6.34 -16.36 0.14
N GLU A 60 -5.14 -16.92 0.29
CA GLU A 60 -4.67 -17.54 1.54
C GLU A 60 -4.61 -16.50 2.68
N CYS A 61 -4.13 -15.29 2.36
CA CYS A 61 -4.15 -14.17 3.29
C CYS A 61 -5.59 -13.79 3.68
N ALA A 62 -6.51 -13.73 2.72
CA ALA A 62 -7.92 -13.46 2.98
C ALA A 62 -8.52 -14.49 3.96
N ALA A 63 -8.20 -15.78 3.78
CA ALA A 63 -8.62 -16.84 4.68
C ALA A 63 -8.07 -16.64 6.11
N ARG A 64 -6.80 -16.24 6.25
CA ARG A 64 -6.18 -15.94 7.56
C ARG A 64 -6.86 -14.77 8.27
N PHE A 65 -7.33 -13.79 7.50
CA PHE A 65 -8.02 -12.62 8.03
C PHE A 65 -9.50 -12.87 8.29
N ALA A 66 -10.12 -13.95 7.80
CA ALA A 66 -11.57 -14.17 7.79
C ALA A 66 -12.32 -13.75 9.07
N ASN A 67 -11.76 -14.05 10.25
CA ASN A 67 -12.35 -13.76 11.56
C ASN A 67 -11.72 -12.57 12.30
N VAL A 68 -10.82 -11.83 11.66
CA VAL A 68 -10.20 -10.61 12.18
C VAL A 68 -11.16 -9.44 11.96
N HIS A 69 -11.52 -8.73 13.03
CA HIS A 69 -12.26 -7.48 12.94
C HIS A 69 -11.36 -6.37 12.40
N LEU A 70 -11.85 -5.64 11.40
CA LEU A 70 -11.14 -4.52 10.78
C LEU A 70 -12.09 -3.33 10.74
N ASP A 71 -11.66 -2.20 11.30
CA ASP A 71 -12.40 -0.94 11.22
C ASP A 71 -12.08 -0.19 9.92
N HIS A 72 -10.80 -0.23 9.51
CA HIS A 72 -10.27 0.53 8.38
C HIS A 72 -9.26 -0.28 7.59
N VAL A 73 -9.21 -0.02 6.28
CA VAL A 73 -8.31 -0.67 5.34
C VAL A 73 -7.65 0.42 4.51
N PHE A 74 -6.32 0.41 4.49
CA PHE A 74 -5.51 1.33 3.71
C PHE A 74 -4.64 0.56 2.72
N SER A 75 -4.37 1.14 1.56
CA SER A 75 -3.49 0.55 0.56
C SER A 75 -2.62 1.62 -0.09
N SER A 76 -1.40 1.22 -0.43
CA SER A 76 -0.59 1.92 -1.43
C SER A 76 -1.36 2.04 -2.76
N PRO A 77 -1.11 3.10 -3.57
CA PRO A 77 -1.78 3.31 -4.85
C PRO A 77 -1.45 2.29 -5.95
N TYR A 78 -0.47 1.41 -5.73
CA TYR A 78 -0.09 0.41 -6.74
C TYR A 78 -1.15 -0.66 -6.94
N ASN A 79 -1.36 -1.06 -8.21
CA ASN A 79 -2.34 -2.06 -8.62
C ASN A 79 -2.16 -3.37 -7.84
N ARG A 80 -0.93 -3.84 -7.66
CA ARG A 80 -0.61 -5.05 -6.87
C ARG A 80 -1.07 -4.97 -5.40
N CYS A 81 -0.96 -3.79 -4.79
CA CYS A 81 -1.35 -3.56 -3.40
C CYS A 81 -2.87 -3.52 -3.27
N ILE A 82 -3.53 -2.75 -4.14
CA ILE A 82 -5.00 -2.66 -4.20
C ILE A 82 -5.58 -4.05 -4.50
N GLU A 83 -5.01 -4.79 -5.45
CA GLU A 83 -5.47 -6.12 -5.84
C GLU A 83 -5.37 -7.12 -4.67
N THR A 84 -4.31 -7.03 -3.87
CA THR A 84 -4.14 -7.82 -2.63
C THR A 84 -5.18 -7.45 -1.59
N ALA A 85 -5.34 -6.14 -1.32
CA ALA A 85 -6.28 -5.63 -0.33
C ALA A 85 -7.73 -6.00 -0.69
N VAL A 86 -8.13 -5.83 -1.94
CA VAL A 86 -9.46 -6.20 -2.45
C VAL A 86 -9.76 -7.66 -2.15
N ARG A 87 -8.82 -8.58 -2.39
CA ARG A 87 -9.03 -10.00 -2.09
C ARG A 87 -9.24 -10.28 -0.61
N ILE A 88 -8.49 -9.61 0.25
CA ILE A 88 -8.60 -9.76 1.71
C ILE A 88 -9.99 -9.32 2.21
N VAL A 89 -10.54 -8.24 1.64
CA VAL A 89 -11.77 -7.61 2.18
C VAL A 89 -13.02 -7.80 1.33
N ARG A 90 -12.93 -8.49 0.18
CA ARG A 90 -14.04 -8.61 -0.80
C ARG A 90 -15.37 -9.10 -0.20
N SER A 91 -15.32 -9.99 0.79
CA SER A 91 -16.51 -10.58 1.41
C SER A 91 -17.13 -9.71 2.50
N ARG A 92 -16.56 -8.54 2.78
CA ARG A 92 -16.90 -7.69 3.93
C ARG A 92 -17.55 -6.37 3.57
N GLY A 93 -17.65 -6.05 2.28
CA GLY A 93 -18.21 -4.77 1.82
C GLY A 93 -17.45 -3.53 2.32
N MET A 94 -16.18 -3.66 2.68
CA MET A 94 -15.37 -2.57 3.20
C MET A 94 -14.75 -1.74 2.08
N SER A 95 -14.67 -0.42 2.27
CA SER A 95 -13.92 0.46 1.38
C SER A 95 -12.42 0.44 1.69
N ILE A 96 -11.61 0.49 0.62
CA ILE A 96 -10.16 0.62 0.71
C ILE A 96 -9.80 2.09 0.53
N LYS A 97 -9.10 2.66 1.51
CA LYS A 97 -8.58 4.03 1.43
C LYS A 97 -7.19 3.99 0.81
N VAL A 98 -7.02 4.62 -0.34
CA VAL A 98 -5.72 4.67 -1.02
C VAL A 98 -4.89 5.80 -0.41
N GLU A 99 -3.69 5.48 0.07
CA GLU A 99 -2.79 6.41 0.74
C GLU A 99 -1.46 6.48 -0.02
N PRO A 100 -1.18 7.58 -0.75
CA PRO A 100 0.07 7.76 -1.51
C PRO A 100 1.33 7.66 -0.65
N GLY A 101 1.26 8.05 0.64
CA GLY A 101 2.39 7.92 1.57
C GLY A 101 2.82 6.48 1.87
N LEU A 102 2.03 5.47 1.47
CA LEU A 102 2.37 4.04 1.59
C LEU A 102 3.06 3.47 0.35
N SER A 103 3.53 4.31 -0.58
CA SER A 103 4.21 3.87 -1.79
C SER A 103 5.56 3.21 -1.49
N GLU A 104 5.85 2.13 -2.20
CA GLU A 104 7.18 1.48 -2.19
C GLU A 104 8.27 2.47 -2.60
N VAL A 105 9.41 2.40 -1.91
CA VAL A 105 10.60 3.19 -2.24
C VAL A 105 11.13 2.73 -3.60
N THR A 106 10.89 3.53 -4.62
CA THR A 106 11.50 3.34 -5.94
C THR A 106 12.80 4.13 -5.96
N VAL A 107 13.85 3.65 -6.65
CA VAL A 107 15.14 4.36 -6.78
C VAL A 107 14.95 5.81 -7.28
N SER A 108 13.96 6.05 -8.15
CA SER A 108 13.61 7.39 -8.63
C SER A 108 12.93 8.28 -7.58
N GLY A 109 12.27 7.71 -6.57
CA GLY A 109 11.59 8.45 -5.50
C GLY A 109 12.56 8.96 -4.42
N PHE A 110 13.70 8.28 -4.23
CA PHE A 110 14.75 8.75 -3.33
C PHE A 110 15.39 10.06 -3.83
N LEU A 111 15.54 10.22 -5.14
CA LEU A 111 16.08 11.44 -5.75
C LEU A 111 15.12 12.64 -5.69
N LEU A 112 13.81 12.41 -5.66
CA LEU A 112 12.81 13.50 -5.62
C LEU A 112 12.46 13.96 -4.21
N CYS A 113 12.86 13.22 -3.18
CA CYS A 113 12.54 13.53 -1.79
C CYS A 113 13.61 14.41 -1.11
N GLY A 114 14.50 15.03 -1.88
CA GLY A 114 15.72 15.66 -1.38
C GLY A 114 16.08 16.99 -2.04
N GLU A 115 15.12 17.85 -2.34
CA GLU A 115 15.34 19.29 -2.60
C GLU A 115 14.13 20.08 -2.08
N GLU A 116 13.97 20.19 -0.76
CA GLU A 116 13.30 21.36 -0.20
C GLU A 116 14.43 22.36 0.13
N GLU A 117 14.68 23.29 -0.80
CA GLU A 117 15.56 24.43 -0.55
C GLU A 117 14.91 25.31 0.53
N GLU A 118 15.61 25.49 1.64
CA GLU A 118 15.34 26.54 2.62
C GLU A 118 15.55 27.91 1.94
N GLU A 119 14.47 28.58 1.53
CA GLU A 119 14.50 30.03 1.32
C GLU A 119 14.57 30.72 2.70
N GLU A 120 15.79 30.94 3.20
CA GLU A 120 16.05 31.93 4.25
C GLU A 120 15.78 33.34 3.68
N GLY A 121 14.76 34.00 4.22
CA GLY A 121 14.44 35.39 3.93
C GLY A 121 15.52 36.35 4.40
N GLY A 122 15.91 37.27 3.51
CA GLY A 122 16.67 38.49 3.83
C GLY A 122 15.78 39.68 4.15
#